data_AF-E4V737-F1
#
_entry.id   AF-E4V737-F1
#
_cell.length_a   1.000
_cell.length_b   1.000
_cell.length_c   1.000
_cell.angle_alpha   90.00
_cell.angle_beta   90.00
_cell.angle_gamma   90.00
#
_symmetry.space_group_name_H-M   'P 1'
#
loop_
_entity.id
_entity.type
_entity.pdbx_description
1 polymer ?
#
loop_
_entity_poly.entity_id
_entity_poly.type
_entity_poly.pdbx_seq_one_letter_code
_entity_poly.pdbx_strand_id
1 'polypeptide(L)'
;MPANTDEKDPGKVTVYTGAQRPDLLALTKRDDCPLIYMWPEFLDGAITTQRHFEKLYDLPEFAKCQLVAVHTLHGKETIVGNGNCIPFFWRELADIGNNSKASDFAAVLRTLPDGGFDTILARGVHQAVARKRKKKMEPVALTHDQVTDMDSWALTEAPNALSALAIAVLPAWRSYNVAEMLIKAMKDVAQAENLAILVVPLRPTRKAEFPHVDMAEYLGWSRQTEGPAGETSKDTVKNNTNGKPETAAAPIPVPEEDSAAFVPFDPWLRKHIRLGAKMVKIARQSMFIRGSAAEWKTWCDLDVRQRADKAVEQRKRVWVEAGSTEAPVIFTPSGCLAPMLYYPSRDVGEYCEPNVWLFHSLN
;
A
#
# COMPACT_ATOMS: atom_id res chain seq x y z
N MET A 1 23.54 7.53 15.47
CA MET A 1 23.32 6.76 16.72
C MET A 1 21.97 7.20 17.26
N PRO A 2 21.10 6.28 17.71
CA PRO A 2 19.97 6.70 18.55
C PRO A 2 20.53 7.41 19.78
N ALA A 3 19.83 8.44 20.26
CA ALA A 3 20.26 9.26 21.38
C ALA A 3 20.75 8.36 22.53
N ASN A 4 22.02 8.49 22.89
CA ASN A 4 22.57 7.85 24.07
C ASN A 4 21.79 8.43 25.25
N THR A 5 21.19 7.57 26.08
CA THR A 5 20.28 7.98 27.17
C THR A 5 20.92 8.86 28.25
N ASP A 6 22.20 9.18 28.11
CA ASP A 6 22.99 10.07 28.97
C ASP A 6 23.28 11.47 28.38
N GLU A 7 22.81 11.80 27.18
CA GLU A 7 22.92 13.18 26.63
C GLU A 7 21.73 14.06 27.07
N LYS A 8 22.02 15.25 27.61
CA LYS A 8 21.01 16.24 28.07
C LYS A 8 20.14 16.80 26.94
N ASP A 9 20.55 16.67 25.68
CA ASP A 9 19.78 17.06 24.49
C ASP A 9 19.77 15.91 23.47
N PRO A 10 18.65 15.18 23.32
CA PRO A 10 18.54 14.10 22.33
C PRO A 10 18.40 14.62 20.89
N GLY A 11 18.42 15.93 20.68
CA GLY A 11 18.11 16.58 19.41
C GLY A 11 16.62 16.54 19.09
N LYS A 12 16.25 17.08 17.92
CA LYS A 12 14.85 17.22 17.51
C LYS A 12 14.60 16.60 16.15
N VAL A 13 13.50 15.86 16.02
CA VAL A 13 12.97 15.47 14.71
C VAL A 13 12.00 16.54 14.21
N THR A 14 12.15 16.96 12.96
CA THR A 14 11.22 17.85 12.26
C THR A 14 10.87 17.25 10.91
N VAL A 15 9.61 17.35 10.49
CA VAL A 15 9.17 16.91 9.17
C VAL A 15 9.04 18.13 8.27
N TYR A 16 9.66 18.06 7.10
CA TYR A 16 9.59 19.08 6.06
C TYR A 16 8.93 18.51 4.81
N THR A 17 8.24 19.36 4.05
CA THR A 17 7.88 19.01 2.67
C THR A 17 9.08 19.13 1.75
N GLY A 18 9.04 18.41 0.64
CA GLY A 18 10.03 18.52 -0.42
C GLY A 18 10.11 19.91 -1.04
N ALA A 19 9.02 20.67 -1.01
CA ALA A 19 9.01 22.08 -1.42
C ALA A 19 9.78 22.98 -0.43
N GLN A 20 9.78 22.65 0.87
CA GLN A 20 10.54 23.40 1.89
C GLN A 20 12.03 23.05 1.89
N ARG A 21 12.37 21.78 1.66
CA ARG A 21 13.74 21.25 1.66
C ARG A 21 14.02 20.39 0.41
N PRO A 22 14.09 21.00 -0.79
CA PRO A 22 14.36 20.27 -2.02
C PRO A 22 15.75 19.61 -2.02
N ASP A 23 16.70 20.21 -1.29
CA ASP A 23 18.04 19.67 -1.07
C ASP A 23 18.00 18.31 -0.34
N LEU A 24 17.17 18.17 0.70
CA LEU A 24 17.02 16.92 1.43
C LEU A 24 16.15 15.90 0.70
N LEU A 25 15.12 16.35 -0.03
CA LEU A 25 14.31 15.46 -0.86
C LEU A 25 15.18 14.79 -1.94
N ALA A 26 16.11 15.52 -2.55
CA ALA A 26 17.02 14.93 -3.55
C ALA A 26 17.88 13.80 -2.97
N LEU A 27 18.24 13.87 -1.68
CA LEU A 27 19.02 12.82 -1.02
C LEU A 27 18.22 11.52 -0.82
N THR A 28 16.89 11.57 -0.76
CA THR A 28 16.08 10.34 -0.59
C THR A 28 16.01 9.48 -1.85
N LYS A 29 16.45 10.00 -3.00
CA LYS A 29 16.48 9.30 -4.29
C LYS A 29 17.80 8.59 -4.58
N ARG A 30 18.84 8.83 -3.77
CA ARG A 30 20.15 8.25 -4.03
C ARG A 30 20.15 6.76 -3.68
N ASP A 31 20.88 5.95 -4.45
CA ASP A 31 21.00 4.50 -4.22
C ASP A 31 21.62 4.16 -2.86
N ASP A 32 22.35 5.12 -2.26
CA ASP A 32 22.94 5.04 -0.92
C ASP A 32 21.95 5.43 0.20
N CYS A 33 20.72 5.85 -0.11
CA CYS A 33 19.73 6.20 0.88
C CYS A 33 19.13 4.93 1.51
N PRO A 34 19.32 4.67 2.82
CA PRO A 34 18.84 3.44 3.45
C PRO A 34 17.32 3.30 3.49
N LEU A 35 16.56 4.36 3.19
CA LEU A 35 15.10 4.33 3.18
C LEU A 35 14.52 3.59 1.96
N ILE A 36 15.28 3.46 0.86
CA ILE A 36 14.82 2.76 -0.34
C ILE A 36 14.63 1.25 -0.09
N TYR A 37 15.46 0.66 0.78
CA TYR A 37 15.44 -0.77 1.12
C TYR A 37 14.44 -1.13 2.23
N MET A 38 13.53 -0.22 2.60
CA MET A 38 12.55 -0.48 3.67
C MET A 38 11.33 -1.27 3.19
N TRP A 39 11.18 -1.44 1.88
CA TRP A 39 10.12 -2.21 1.24
C TRP A 39 10.67 -3.60 0.88
N PRO A 40 9.85 -4.66 0.93
CA PRO A 40 10.25 -5.95 0.36
C PRO A 40 10.72 -5.80 -1.09
N GLU A 41 11.87 -6.41 -1.42
CA GLU A 41 12.52 -6.24 -2.73
C GLU A 41 11.62 -6.60 -3.92
N PHE A 42 10.70 -7.57 -3.76
CA PHE A 42 9.77 -7.92 -4.83
C PHE A 42 8.85 -6.76 -5.25
N LEU A 43 8.64 -5.75 -4.39
CA LEU A 43 7.84 -4.57 -4.74
C LEU A 43 8.53 -3.71 -5.81
N ASP A 44 9.84 -3.88 -6.03
CA ASP A 44 10.55 -3.28 -7.16
C ASP A 44 10.04 -3.83 -8.50
N GLY A 45 9.46 -5.04 -8.51
CA GLY A 45 8.78 -5.65 -9.66
C GLY A 45 7.36 -5.12 -9.92
N ALA A 46 6.87 -4.15 -9.13
CA ALA A 46 5.57 -3.54 -9.35
C ALA A 46 5.60 -2.61 -10.57
N ILE A 47 4.98 -3.05 -11.67
CA ILE A 47 5.03 -2.36 -12.98
C ILE A 47 4.49 -0.93 -12.93
N THR A 48 3.47 -0.69 -12.09
CA THR A 48 2.91 0.66 -11.90
C THR A 48 3.91 1.56 -11.17
N THR A 49 4.54 1.06 -10.11
CA THR A 49 5.57 1.80 -9.36
C THR A 49 6.74 2.17 -10.27
N GLN A 50 7.26 1.22 -11.05
CA GLN A 50 8.35 1.48 -12.01
C GLN A 50 8.01 2.60 -13.00
N ARG A 51 6.76 2.66 -13.48
CA ARG A 51 6.32 3.67 -14.46
C ARG A 51 6.04 5.04 -13.84
N HIS A 52 5.50 5.08 -12.62
CA HIS A 52 4.86 6.30 -12.09
C HIS A 52 5.54 6.87 -10.85
N PHE A 53 6.21 6.07 -10.02
CA PHE A 53 6.65 6.51 -8.69
C PHE A 53 7.72 7.61 -8.76
N GLU A 54 8.65 7.53 -9.72
CA GLU A 54 9.64 8.59 -9.97
C GLU A 54 8.99 9.97 -10.27
N LYS A 55 7.77 9.98 -10.81
CA LYS A 55 7.04 11.22 -11.10
C LYS A 55 6.66 11.99 -9.85
N LEU A 56 6.58 11.36 -8.68
CA LEU A 56 6.40 12.02 -7.39
C LEU A 56 7.52 13.02 -7.09
N TYR A 57 8.69 12.82 -7.69
CA TYR A 57 9.87 13.68 -7.54
C TYR A 57 10.13 14.54 -8.77
N ASP A 58 9.88 14.03 -9.99
CA ASP A 58 10.13 14.76 -11.24
C ASP A 58 9.12 15.89 -11.51
N LEU A 59 7.92 15.82 -10.92
CA LEU A 59 6.85 16.80 -11.12
C LEU A 59 6.84 17.79 -9.95
N PRO A 60 7.18 19.08 -10.16
CA PRO A 60 7.31 20.04 -9.07
C PRO A 60 6.04 20.26 -8.24
N GLU A 61 4.83 20.07 -8.78
CA GLU A 61 3.60 20.21 -7.98
C GLU A 61 3.47 19.15 -6.89
N PHE A 62 4.20 18.03 -6.98
CA PHE A 62 4.16 16.97 -5.98
C PHE A 62 5.17 17.17 -4.86
N ALA A 63 6.14 18.09 -5.00
CA ALA A 63 7.16 18.34 -3.99
C ALA A 63 6.55 18.75 -2.63
N LYS A 64 5.41 19.47 -2.64
CA LYS A 64 4.66 19.84 -1.44
C LYS A 64 4.02 18.66 -0.70
N CYS A 65 3.85 17.53 -1.40
CA CYS A 65 3.24 16.31 -0.87
C CYS A 65 4.26 15.22 -0.53
N GLN A 66 5.55 15.42 -0.85
CA GLN A 66 6.62 14.52 -0.43
C GLN A 66 7.23 15.03 0.87
N LEU A 67 7.51 14.14 1.81
CA LEU A 67 7.92 14.47 3.17
C LEU A 67 9.28 13.88 3.50
N VAL A 68 10.09 14.64 4.23
CA VAL A 68 11.37 14.19 4.81
C VAL A 68 11.36 14.47 6.31
N ALA A 69 11.57 13.44 7.12
CA ALA A 69 11.77 13.55 8.55
C ALA A 69 13.27 13.66 8.85
N VAL A 70 13.65 14.73 9.53
CA VAL A 70 15.04 15.12 9.74
C VAL A 70 15.29 15.23 11.24
N HIS A 71 16.26 14.47 11.73
CA HIS A 71 16.81 14.67 13.06
C HIS A 71 17.92 15.72 13.00
N THR A 72 17.85 16.70 13.89
CA THR A 72 18.86 17.74 14.05
C THR A 72 19.47 17.67 15.44
N LEU A 73 20.79 17.51 15.51
CA LEU A 73 21.56 17.51 16.76
C LEU A 73 22.84 18.33 16.56
N HIS A 74 23.06 19.35 17.41
CA HIS A 74 24.22 20.26 17.33
C HIS A 74 24.47 20.83 15.91
N GLY A 75 23.39 21.17 15.19
CA GLY A 75 23.45 21.72 13.82
C GLY A 75 23.68 20.68 12.72
N LYS A 76 23.88 19.40 13.05
CA LYS A 76 23.96 18.30 12.08
C LYS A 76 22.58 17.75 11.79
N GLU A 77 22.22 17.70 10.50
CA GLU A 77 20.98 17.12 10.01
C GLU A 77 21.19 15.68 9.54
N THR A 78 20.25 14.79 9.85
CA THR A 78 20.23 13.41 9.36
C THR A 78 18.79 13.05 8.97
N ILE A 79 18.60 12.51 7.77
CA ILE A 79 17.29 12.01 7.34
C ILE A 79 17.00 10.70 8.09
N VAL A 80 15.87 10.64 8.78
CA VAL A 80 15.47 9.51 9.63
C VAL A 80 14.20 8.82 9.14
N GLY A 81 13.49 9.43 8.20
CA GLY A 81 12.34 8.86 7.52
C GLY A 81 11.89 9.73 6.36
N ASN A 82 11.00 9.19 5.54
CA ASN A 82 10.34 9.90 4.46
C ASN A 82 8.88 9.44 4.33
N GLY A 83 8.08 10.26 3.64
CA GLY A 83 6.70 9.93 3.31
C GLY A 83 6.35 10.40 1.91
N ASN A 84 5.57 9.61 1.19
CA ASN A 84 5.13 9.92 -0.16
C ASN A 84 3.60 9.96 -0.21
N CYS A 85 3.08 10.99 -0.88
CA CYS A 85 1.66 11.14 -1.14
C CYS A 85 1.42 11.53 -2.59
N ILE A 86 0.21 11.24 -3.07
CA ILE A 86 -0.28 11.65 -4.39
C ILE A 86 -1.62 12.40 -4.24
N PRO A 87 -1.71 13.68 -4.65
CA PRO A 87 -2.99 14.37 -4.72
C PRO A 87 -3.74 13.94 -5.98
N PHE A 88 -5.06 13.76 -5.88
CA PHE A 88 -5.91 13.40 -6.99
C PHE A 88 -7.27 14.10 -6.91
N PHE A 89 -7.93 14.23 -8.07
CA PHE A 89 -9.31 14.64 -8.17
C PHE A 89 -10.20 13.40 -8.13
N TRP A 90 -11.19 13.46 -7.25
CA TRP A 90 -12.17 12.42 -6.98
C TRP A 90 -13.56 12.96 -7.31
N ARG A 91 -14.12 12.51 -8.44
CA ARG A 91 -15.40 12.99 -8.98
C ARG A 91 -16.54 12.83 -7.97
N GLU A 92 -16.69 11.64 -7.42
CA GLU A 92 -17.80 11.30 -6.51
C GLU A 92 -17.73 12.10 -5.20
N LEU A 93 -16.53 12.45 -4.74
CA LEU A 93 -16.34 13.35 -3.61
C LEU A 93 -16.73 14.80 -3.96
N ALA A 94 -16.45 15.24 -5.19
CA ALA A 94 -16.86 16.56 -5.67
C ALA A 94 -18.39 16.66 -5.83
N ASP A 95 -19.05 15.59 -6.25
CA ASP A 95 -20.51 15.54 -6.43
C ASP A 95 -21.28 15.77 -5.11
N ILE A 96 -20.69 15.39 -3.98
CA ILE A 96 -21.22 15.68 -2.64
C ILE A 96 -20.66 16.99 -2.03
N GLY A 97 -20.08 17.86 -2.86
CA GLY A 97 -19.55 19.16 -2.44
C GLY A 97 -18.27 19.08 -1.62
N ASN A 98 -17.45 18.04 -1.82
CA ASN A 98 -16.24 17.76 -1.04
C ASN A 98 -16.50 17.63 0.47
N ASN A 99 -17.71 17.20 0.85
CA ASN A 99 -18.15 17.18 2.23
C ASN A 99 -18.06 15.78 2.84
N SER A 100 -17.02 15.53 3.63
CA SER A 100 -16.84 14.27 4.38
C SER A 100 -17.86 14.03 5.49
N LYS A 101 -18.85 14.92 5.67
CA LYS A 101 -19.98 14.78 6.59
C LYS A 101 -21.33 14.64 5.87
N ALA A 102 -21.34 14.60 4.53
CA ALA A 102 -22.57 14.35 3.79
C ALA A 102 -23.10 12.93 4.07
N SER A 103 -24.43 12.75 4.01
CA SER A 103 -25.07 11.43 4.20
C SER A 103 -24.53 10.38 3.23
N ASP A 104 -24.20 10.78 2.01
CA ASP A 104 -23.73 9.88 0.95
C ASP A 104 -22.22 9.62 1.00
N PHE A 105 -21.49 10.23 1.95
CA PHE A 105 -20.04 10.10 2.05
C PHE A 105 -19.59 8.64 2.21
N ALA A 106 -20.34 7.83 2.97
CA ALA A 106 -20.05 6.41 3.10
C ALA A 106 -20.16 5.65 1.77
N ALA A 107 -21.05 6.07 0.85
CA ALA A 107 -21.14 5.51 -0.49
C ALA A 107 -19.98 5.98 -1.37
N VAL A 108 -19.60 7.27 -1.27
CA VAL A 108 -18.43 7.82 -1.95
C VAL A 108 -17.17 7.05 -1.57
N LEU A 109 -16.92 6.79 -0.29
CA LEU A 109 -15.74 6.01 0.15
C LEU A 109 -15.63 4.63 -0.53
N ARG A 110 -16.76 4.01 -0.90
CA ARG A 110 -16.77 2.70 -1.58
C ARG A 110 -16.36 2.77 -3.05
N THR A 111 -16.33 3.97 -3.65
CA THR A 111 -15.87 4.21 -5.02
C THR A 111 -14.35 4.33 -5.14
N LEU A 112 -13.61 4.28 -4.03
CA LEU A 112 -12.16 4.09 -4.07
C LEU A 112 -11.81 2.83 -4.90
N PRO A 113 -10.77 2.88 -5.74
CA PRO A 113 -10.46 1.79 -6.66
C PRO A 113 -10.06 0.50 -5.92
N ASP A 114 -10.44 -0.66 -6.45
CA ASP A 114 -10.01 -1.96 -5.89
C ASP A 114 -8.53 -2.23 -6.18
N GLY A 115 -7.99 -1.57 -7.21
CA GLY A 115 -6.57 -1.52 -7.54
C GLY A 115 -5.75 -0.60 -6.63
N GLY A 116 -6.35 -0.03 -5.58
CA GLY A 116 -5.63 0.50 -4.42
C GLY A 116 -4.48 1.45 -4.74
N PHE A 117 -3.28 1.07 -4.27
CA PHE A 117 -2.03 1.81 -4.44
C PHE A 117 -1.69 2.06 -5.92
N ASP A 118 -1.73 1.02 -6.75
CA ASP A 118 -1.37 1.12 -8.16
C ASP A 118 -2.32 2.06 -8.91
N THR A 119 -3.63 1.88 -8.74
CA THR A 119 -4.61 2.72 -9.43
C THR A 119 -4.53 4.17 -8.98
N ILE A 120 -4.41 4.43 -7.67
CA ILE A 120 -4.40 5.81 -7.17
C ILE A 120 -3.11 6.58 -7.54
N LEU A 121 -1.97 5.86 -7.58
CA LEU A 121 -0.71 6.42 -8.06
C LEU A 121 -0.81 6.80 -9.54
N ALA A 122 -1.29 5.89 -10.39
CA ALA A 122 -1.48 6.15 -11.81
C ALA A 122 -2.44 7.33 -12.06
N ARG A 123 -3.59 7.33 -11.38
CA ARG A 123 -4.60 8.40 -11.47
C ARG A 123 -4.01 9.77 -11.19
N GLY A 124 -3.36 9.94 -10.04
CA GLY A 124 -2.83 11.24 -9.65
C GLY A 124 -1.73 11.74 -10.58
N VAL A 125 -0.84 10.85 -11.05
CA VAL A 125 0.19 11.19 -12.04
C VAL A 125 -0.43 11.61 -13.37
N HIS A 126 -1.41 10.85 -13.88
CA HIS A 126 -2.06 11.17 -15.14
C HIS A 126 -2.84 12.49 -15.08
N GLN A 127 -3.60 12.73 -14.02
CA GLN A 127 -4.32 14.01 -13.84
C GLN A 127 -3.36 15.20 -13.74
N ALA A 128 -2.24 15.05 -13.03
CA ALA A 128 -1.20 16.08 -12.97
C ALA A 128 -0.61 16.40 -14.35
N VAL A 129 -0.32 15.37 -15.15
CA VAL A 129 0.15 15.55 -16.53
C VAL A 129 -0.92 16.20 -17.41
N ALA A 130 -2.18 15.76 -17.32
CA ALA A 130 -3.30 16.30 -18.09
C ALA A 130 -3.49 17.81 -17.83
N ARG A 131 -3.38 18.25 -16.57
CA ARG A 131 -3.45 19.67 -16.18
C ARG A 131 -2.36 20.53 -16.83
N LYS A 132 -1.19 19.96 -17.14
CA LYS A 132 -0.03 20.74 -17.63
C LYS A 132 -0.10 21.22 -19.06
N ARG A 133 -1.10 20.84 -19.87
CA ARG A 133 -1.36 21.22 -21.29
C ARG A 133 -0.21 21.06 -22.31
N LYS A 134 1.06 20.99 -21.88
CA LYS A 134 2.29 20.93 -22.69
C LYS A 134 2.97 19.57 -22.67
N LYS A 135 2.73 18.76 -21.63
CA LYS A 135 3.27 17.39 -21.52
C LYS A 135 2.16 16.40 -21.82
N LYS A 136 2.37 15.52 -22.79
CA LYS A 136 1.52 14.34 -23.01
C LYS A 136 2.25 13.13 -22.46
N MET A 137 1.55 12.36 -21.64
CA MET A 137 1.96 11.02 -21.24
C MET A 137 0.98 10.05 -21.91
N GLU A 138 1.50 9.03 -22.58
CA GLU A 138 0.65 8.01 -23.16
C GLU A 138 -0.11 7.27 -22.06
N PRO A 139 -1.45 7.22 -22.10
CA PRO A 139 -2.24 6.52 -21.12
C PRO A 139 -2.11 5.02 -21.37
N VAL A 140 -1.37 4.34 -20.49
CA VAL A 140 -1.21 2.88 -20.52
C VAL A 140 -1.66 2.35 -19.18
N ALA A 141 -2.81 1.68 -19.19
CA ALA A 141 -3.26 0.87 -18.06
C ALA A 141 -2.44 -0.41 -17.99
N LEU A 142 -1.89 -0.67 -16.81
CA LEU A 142 -1.05 -1.81 -16.48
C LEU A 142 -1.81 -2.87 -15.68
N THR A 143 -2.96 -2.51 -15.11
CA THR A 143 -3.86 -3.41 -14.38
C THR A 143 -5.28 -3.30 -14.89
N HIS A 144 -6.12 -4.30 -14.61
CA HIS A 144 -7.55 -4.27 -15.00
C HIS A 144 -8.29 -3.08 -14.37
N ASP A 145 -8.05 -2.81 -13.09
CA ASP A 145 -8.69 -1.70 -12.38
C ASP A 145 -8.25 -0.34 -12.95
N GLN A 146 -6.99 -0.20 -13.38
CA GLN A 146 -6.54 0.99 -14.11
C GLN A 146 -7.29 1.20 -15.42
N VAL A 147 -7.66 0.13 -16.16
CA VAL A 147 -8.49 0.25 -17.38
C VAL A 147 -9.84 0.89 -17.04
N THR A 148 -10.46 0.44 -15.96
CA THR A 148 -11.75 1.00 -15.50
C THR A 148 -11.61 2.45 -15.00
N ASP A 149 -10.41 2.82 -14.52
CA ASP A 149 -10.12 4.15 -14.00
C ASP A 149 -9.69 5.17 -15.06
N MET A 150 -9.40 4.75 -16.29
CA MET A 150 -8.83 5.63 -17.33
C MET A 150 -9.67 6.87 -17.62
N ASP A 151 -10.99 6.80 -17.49
CA ASP A 151 -11.88 7.95 -17.69
C ASP A 151 -11.61 9.09 -16.68
N SER A 152 -11.05 8.77 -15.51
CA SER A 152 -10.68 9.76 -14.49
C SER A 152 -9.31 10.41 -14.74
N TRP A 153 -8.47 9.81 -15.61
CA TRP A 153 -7.10 10.25 -15.86
C TRP A 153 -7.02 11.56 -16.64
N ALA A 154 -8.00 11.80 -17.50
CA ALA A 154 -8.08 13.00 -18.33
C ALA A 154 -8.67 14.22 -17.59
N LEU A 155 -9.17 14.02 -16.36
CA LEU A 155 -9.75 15.09 -15.55
C LEU A 155 -8.69 16.13 -15.19
N THR A 156 -9.07 17.41 -15.31
CA THR A 156 -8.15 18.55 -15.14
C THR A 156 -8.51 19.45 -13.96
N GLU A 157 -9.60 19.13 -13.28
CA GLU A 157 -10.05 19.74 -12.04
C GLU A 157 -8.96 19.65 -10.98
N ALA A 158 -8.87 20.65 -10.11
CA ALA A 158 -7.89 20.65 -9.02
C ALA A 158 -8.11 19.44 -8.10
N PRO A 159 -7.05 18.84 -7.52
CA PRO A 159 -7.20 17.78 -6.55
C PRO A 159 -8.12 18.18 -5.39
N ASN A 160 -8.93 17.24 -4.92
CA ASN A 160 -9.80 17.41 -3.74
C ASN A 160 -9.50 16.35 -2.64
N ALA A 161 -8.62 15.40 -2.92
CA ALA A 161 -8.21 14.35 -1.99
C ALA A 161 -6.70 14.09 -2.07
N LEU A 162 -6.13 13.63 -0.96
CA LEU A 162 -4.75 13.16 -0.86
C LEU A 162 -4.74 11.66 -0.60
N SER A 163 -3.93 10.89 -1.32
CA SER A 163 -3.62 9.51 -0.94
C SER A 163 -2.21 9.44 -0.38
N ALA A 164 -2.06 8.88 0.82
CA ALA A 164 -0.75 8.42 1.28
C ALA A 164 -0.35 7.19 0.45
N LEU A 165 0.93 7.09 0.10
CA LEU A 165 1.49 5.97 -0.65
C LEU A 165 2.51 5.20 0.19
N ALA A 166 3.46 5.93 0.78
CA ALA A 166 4.55 5.31 1.52
C ALA A 166 4.93 6.11 2.77
N ILE A 167 5.36 5.38 3.80
CA ILE A 167 6.12 5.90 4.93
C ILE A 167 7.27 4.92 5.19
N ALA A 168 8.50 5.41 5.17
CA ALA A 168 9.65 4.65 5.63
C ALA A 168 10.37 5.39 6.76
N VAL A 169 10.75 4.63 7.79
CA VAL A 169 11.44 5.13 8.98
C VAL A 169 12.59 4.19 9.27
N LEU A 170 13.78 4.76 9.45
CA LEU A 170 14.97 3.99 9.77
C LEU A 170 14.75 3.15 11.05
N PRO A 171 15.25 1.90 11.12
CA PRO A 171 15.00 1.00 12.24
C PRO A 171 15.29 1.63 13.62
N ALA A 172 16.40 2.35 13.75
CA ALA A 172 16.80 3.04 14.99
C ALA A 172 15.82 4.14 15.44
N TRP A 173 14.90 4.58 14.57
CA TRP A 173 13.98 5.69 14.79
C TRP A 173 12.52 5.28 14.92
N ARG A 174 12.20 3.99 14.78
CA ARG A 174 10.80 3.48 14.78
C ARG A 174 10.07 3.68 16.11
N SER A 175 10.80 3.81 17.22
CA SER A 175 10.25 4.06 18.57
C SER A 175 10.18 5.55 18.95
N TYR A 176 10.57 6.46 18.06
CA TYR A 176 10.65 7.91 18.32
C TYR A 176 9.49 8.70 17.69
N ASN A 177 8.33 8.07 17.50
CA ASN A 177 7.12 8.66 16.93
C ASN A 177 7.27 9.26 15.51
N VAL A 178 8.34 8.97 14.78
CA VAL A 178 8.60 9.55 13.45
C VAL A 178 7.46 9.24 12.47
N ALA A 179 6.90 8.03 12.52
CA ALA A 179 5.76 7.66 11.69
C ALA A 179 4.50 8.47 12.02
N GLU A 180 4.20 8.68 13.31
CA GLU A 180 3.11 9.55 13.77
C GLU A 180 3.30 10.99 13.27
N MET A 181 4.53 11.51 13.33
CA MET A 181 4.86 12.85 12.82
C MET A 181 4.67 12.96 11.31
N LEU A 182 5.05 11.92 10.55
CA LEU A 182 4.82 11.85 9.10
C LEU A 182 3.33 11.81 8.77
N ILE A 183 2.53 10.97 9.45
CA ILE A 183 1.07 10.92 9.23
C ILE A 183 0.42 12.26 9.56
N LYS A 184 0.83 12.91 10.65
CA LYS A 184 0.35 14.25 10.98
C LYS A 184 0.71 15.25 9.87
N ALA A 185 1.95 15.25 9.40
CA ALA A 185 2.39 16.13 8.33
C ALA A 185 1.63 15.88 7.01
N MET A 186 1.23 14.64 6.70
CA MET A 186 0.36 14.35 5.55
C MET A 186 -1.02 15.00 5.69
N LYS A 187 -1.60 15.01 6.90
CA LYS A 187 -2.87 15.73 7.18
C LYS A 187 -2.68 17.24 7.08
N ASP A 188 -1.59 17.76 7.63
CA ASP A 188 -1.27 19.19 7.58
C ASP A 188 -1.09 19.65 6.11
N VAL A 189 -0.45 18.84 5.26
CA VAL A 189 -0.37 19.08 3.80
C VAL A 189 -1.76 19.07 3.18
N ALA A 190 -2.59 18.08 3.47
CA ALA A 190 -3.94 18.01 2.90
C ALA A 190 -4.78 19.24 3.28
N GLN A 191 -4.70 19.70 4.53
CA GLN A 191 -5.35 20.93 4.99
C GLN A 191 -4.81 22.18 4.29
N ALA A 192 -3.48 22.33 4.21
CA ALA A 192 -2.83 23.48 3.58
C ALA A 192 -3.19 23.60 2.09
N GLU A 193 -3.42 22.47 1.42
CA GLU A 193 -3.82 22.37 0.02
C GLU A 193 -5.34 22.40 -0.20
N ASN A 194 -6.13 22.69 0.85
CA ASN A 194 -7.60 22.73 0.83
C ASN A 194 -8.24 21.42 0.30
N LEU A 195 -7.61 20.29 0.56
CA LEU A 195 -8.16 18.97 0.24
C LEU A 195 -9.17 18.57 1.32
N ALA A 196 -10.16 17.75 0.96
CA ALA A 196 -11.24 17.37 1.86
C ALA A 196 -10.93 16.14 2.72
N ILE A 197 -9.97 15.31 2.30
CA ILE A 197 -9.70 14.01 2.90
C ILE A 197 -8.28 13.53 2.64
N LEU A 198 -7.76 12.73 3.58
CA LEU A 198 -6.59 11.86 3.39
C LEU A 198 -7.04 10.40 3.35
N VAL A 199 -6.79 9.69 2.26
CA VAL A 199 -7.01 8.25 2.12
C VAL A 199 -5.69 7.48 2.13
N VAL A 200 -5.73 6.20 2.50
CA VAL A 200 -4.53 5.36 2.63
C VAL A 200 -4.85 3.94 2.17
N PRO A 201 -4.26 3.43 1.07
CA PRO A 201 -4.23 2.01 0.78
C PRO A 201 -3.16 1.38 1.68
N LEU A 202 -3.56 0.96 2.88
CA LEU A 202 -2.63 0.47 3.90
C LEU A 202 -2.28 -0.99 3.66
N ARG A 203 -0.98 -1.28 3.60
CA ARG A 203 -0.40 -2.62 3.67
C ARG A 203 -0.21 -3.03 5.15
N PRO A 204 -0.99 -3.98 5.72
CA PRO A 204 -0.79 -4.40 7.10
C PRO A 204 0.56 -5.11 7.26
N THR A 205 1.33 -4.69 8.24
CA THR A 205 2.73 -5.11 8.41
C THR A 205 2.89 -6.56 8.86
N ARG A 206 1.94 -7.10 9.63
CA ARG A 206 1.99 -8.48 10.15
C ARG A 206 1.17 -9.47 9.33
N LYS A 207 0.46 -9.02 8.28
CA LYS A 207 -0.33 -9.94 7.43
C LYS A 207 0.56 -10.97 6.71
N ALA A 208 1.83 -10.64 6.48
CA ALA A 208 2.81 -11.56 5.91
C ALA A 208 3.12 -12.77 6.82
N GLU A 209 2.85 -12.68 8.13
CA GLU A 209 2.93 -13.83 9.06
C GLU A 209 1.76 -14.81 8.85
N PHE A 210 0.67 -14.37 8.21
CA PHE A 210 -0.57 -15.11 8.01
C PHE A 210 -1.03 -15.06 6.54
N PRO A 211 -0.19 -15.45 5.58
CA PRO A 211 -0.45 -15.18 4.16
C PRO A 211 -1.62 -15.98 3.56
N HIS A 212 -2.02 -17.08 4.20
CA HIS A 212 -3.16 -17.92 3.79
C HIS A 212 -4.50 -17.50 4.39
N VAL A 213 -4.49 -16.63 5.41
CA VAL A 213 -5.73 -16.09 6.01
C VAL A 213 -6.31 -15.04 5.07
N ASP A 214 -7.63 -15.06 4.81
CA ASP A 214 -8.25 -14.01 4.00
C ASP A 214 -8.06 -12.65 4.67
N MET A 215 -7.90 -11.61 3.86
CA MET A 215 -7.69 -10.25 4.35
C MET A 215 -8.85 -9.77 5.24
N ALA A 216 -10.11 -10.13 4.93
CA ALA A 216 -11.25 -9.71 5.74
C ALA A 216 -11.25 -10.38 7.12
N GLU A 217 -10.89 -11.67 7.18
CA GLU A 217 -10.74 -12.39 8.44
C GLU A 217 -9.62 -11.79 9.29
N TYR A 218 -8.44 -11.56 8.69
CA TYR A 218 -7.30 -10.96 9.36
C TYR A 218 -7.60 -9.56 9.94
N LEU A 219 -8.32 -8.74 9.18
CA LEU A 219 -8.72 -7.40 9.63
C LEU A 219 -9.72 -7.43 10.79
N GLY A 220 -10.45 -8.54 10.96
CA GLY A 220 -11.34 -8.78 12.10
C GLY A 220 -10.60 -9.18 13.38
N TRP A 221 -9.30 -9.49 13.33
CA TRP A 221 -8.54 -9.89 14.52
C TRP A 221 -8.25 -8.69 15.43
N SER A 222 -8.42 -8.90 16.75
CA SER A 222 -8.12 -7.91 17.79
C SER A 222 -6.92 -8.33 18.65
N ARG A 223 -6.37 -7.40 19.45
CA ARG A 223 -5.31 -7.69 20.42
C ARG A 223 -5.75 -8.67 21.53
N GLN A 224 -7.04 -8.74 21.84
CA GLN A 224 -7.57 -9.63 22.89
C GLN A 224 -7.83 -11.05 22.39
N THR A 225 -8.06 -11.21 21.09
CA THR A 225 -8.39 -12.49 20.45
C THR A 225 -7.16 -13.09 19.81
N GLU A 226 -5.98 -13.08 20.46
CA GLU A 226 -4.69 -13.55 19.91
C GLU A 226 -4.92 -14.52 18.75
N GLY A 227 -4.67 -14.06 17.50
CA GLY A 227 -4.94 -14.86 16.30
C GLY A 227 -4.41 -16.27 16.50
N PRO A 228 -5.14 -17.30 16.05
CA PRO A 228 -5.20 -18.62 16.67
C PRO A 228 -3.83 -19.02 17.23
N ALA A 229 -3.80 -19.23 18.56
CA ALA A 229 -2.63 -19.62 19.32
C ALA A 229 -1.79 -20.63 18.52
N GLY A 230 -0.49 -20.37 18.44
CA GLY A 230 0.44 -21.08 17.57
C GLY A 230 0.28 -22.60 17.60
N GLU A 231 -0.43 -23.13 16.61
CA GLU A 231 -0.28 -24.49 16.15
C GLU A 231 0.32 -24.44 14.77
N THR A 232 1.58 -24.86 14.70
CA THR A 232 2.18 -25.39 13.49
C THR A 232 1.28 -26.51 12.97
N SER A 233 0.38 -26.18 12.06
CA SER A 233 -0.53 -27.15 11.45
C SER A 233 0.26 -28.14 10.60
N LYS A 234 0.73 -29.20 11.24
CA LYS A 234 0.93 -30.50 10.61
C LYS A 234 -0.43 -31.00 10.14
N ASP A 235 -0.53 -31.25 8.84
CA ASP A 235 -1.41 -32.21 8.19
C ASP A 235 -2.74 -32.52 8.90
N THR A 236 -3.82 -31.85 8.49
CA THR A 236 -5.10 -32.54 8.38
C THR A 236 -5.88 -32.00 7.19
N VAL A 237 -5.66 -32.61 6.03
CA VAL A 237 -6.53 -32.49 4.87
C VAL A 237 -7.89 -33.12 5.23
N LYS A 238 -8.91 -32.30 5.45
CA LYS A 238 -10.31 -32.76 5.33
C LYS A 238 -10.83 -32.31 3.97
N ASN A 239 -10.88 -33.28 3.06
CA ASN A 239 -11.58 -33.18 1.79
C ASN A 239 -13.05 -32.83 2.04
N ASN A 240 -13.51 -31.72 1.48
CA ASN A 240 -14.92 -31.52 1.23
C ASN A 240 -15.08 -30.99 -0.20
N THR A 241 -15.25 -31.93 -1.13
CA THR A 241 -15.74 -31.68 -2.48
C THR A 241 -17.22 -31.36 -2.40
N ASN A 242 -17.59 -30.10 -2.66
CA ASN A 242 -18.85 -29.78 -3.33
C ASN A 242 -18.74 -28.38 -3.94
N GLY A 243 -18.74 -28.33 -5.27
CA GLY A 243 -18.75 -27.10 -6.05
C GLY A 243 -20.04 -26.33 -5.82
N LYS A 244 -19.88 -25.05 -5.47
CA LYS A 244 -20.83 -23.98 -5.74
C LYS A 244 -20.04 -22.76 -6.17
N PRO A 245 -20.51 -22.00 -7.17
CA PRO A 245 -19.82 -20.80 -7.62
C PRO A 245 -19.86 -19.74 -6.50
N GLU A 246 -18.68 -19.24 -6.12
CA GLU A 246 -18.54 -18.08 -5.23
C GLU A 246 -19.19 -16.88 -5.89
N THR A 247 -20.37 -16.54 -5.39
CA THR A 247 -21.06 -15.29 -5.69
C THR A 247 -21.35 -14.59 -4.36
N ALA A 248 -21.03 -13.30 -4.33
CA ALA A 248 -21.06 -12.36 -3.20
C ALA A 248 -19.92 -12.48 -2.18
N ALA A 249 -19.03 -11.47 -2.23
CA ALA A 249 -18.01 -11.22 -1.22
C ALA A 249 -18.65 -11.08 0.17
N ALA A 250 -18.12 -11.81 1.15
CA ALA A 250 -18.51 -11.62 2.54
C ALA A 250 -18.21 -10.17 2.96
N PRO A 251 -19.16 -9.47 3.59
CA PRO A 251 -18.91 -8.12 4.10
C PRO A 251 -17.78 -8.17 5.12
N ILE A 252 -16.89 -7.17 5.09
CA ILE A 252 -15.95 -6.93 6.18
C ILE A 252 -16.79 -6.85 7.46
N PRO A 253 -16.42 -7.56 8.54
CA PRO A 253 -16.99 -7.26 9.85
C PRO A 253 -16.49 -5.86 10.22
N VAL A 254 -17.23 -4.83 9.79
CA VAL A 254 -17.08 -3.47 10.25
C VAL A 254 -17.63 -3.49 11.67
N PRO A 255 -16.81 -3.26 12.71
CA PRO A 255 -17.34 -3.13 14.06
C PRO A 255 -18.35 -1.98 14.04
N GLU A 256 -19.57 -2.21 14.51
CA GLU A 256 -20.58 -1.17 14.69
C GLU A 256 -19.98 0.02 15.47
N GLU A 257 -20.42 1.24 15.15
CA GLU A 257 -19.83 2.53 15.60
C GLU A 257 -19.78 2.74 17.14
N ASP A 258 -20.27 1.78 17.94
CA ASP A 258 -20.27 1.79 19.40
C ASP A 258 -19.35 0.72 20.06
N SER A 259 -18.48 0.03 19.31
CA SER A 259 -17.44 -0.81 19.92
C SER A 259 -16.25 0.03 20.38
N ALA A 260 -16.37 0.61 21.57
CA ALA A 260 -15.26 1.25 22.28
C ALA A 260 -14.07 0.30 22.64
N ALA A 261 -14.05 -0.94 22.13
CA ALA A 261 -13.09 -1.98 22.51
C ALA A 261 -12.29 -2.59 21.35
N PHE A 262 -12.62 -2.33 20.07
CA PHE A 262 -11.88 -2.96 18.97
C PHE A 262 -10.49 -2.34 18.78
N VAL A 263 -9.46 -3.08 19.22
CA VAL A 263 -8.05 -2.74 19.02
C VAL A 263 -7.46 -3.73 18.01
N PRO A 264 -7.23 -3.34 16.75
CA PRO A 264 -6.79 -4.27 15.70
C PRO A 264 -5.53 -5.05 16.07
N PHE A 265 -5.38 -6.26 15.54
CA PHE A 265 -4.18 -7.08 15.75
C PHE A 265 -2.93 -6.51 15.05
N ASP A 266 -3.08 -5.90 13.87
CA ASP A 266 -1.95 -5.34 13.13
C ASP A 266 -1.46 -4.00 13.73
N PRO A 267 -0.17 -3.85 14.05
CA PRO A 267 0.36 -2.65 14.69
C PRO A 267 0.29 -1.40 13.81
N TRP A 268 0.40 -1.54 12.49
CA TRP A 268 0.34 -0.41 11.56
C TRP A 268 -1.09 0.08 11.39
N LEU A 269 -2.04 -0.84 11.24
CA LEU A 269 -3.46 -0.53 11.25
C LEU A 269 -3.90 0.16 12.56
N ARG A 270 -3.48 -0.38 13.72
CA ARG A 270 -3.74 0.26 15.02
C ARG A 270 -3.21 1.68 15.10
N LYS A 271 -2.02 1.94 14.55
CA LYS A 271 -1.41 3.27 14.58
C LYS A 271 -2.29 4.27 13.82
N HIS A 272 -2.74 3.91 12.62
CA HIS A 272 -3.65 4.76 11.84
C HIS A 272 -4.98 5.02 12.58
N ILE A 273 -5.61 3.98 13.12
CA ILE A 273 -6.90 4.13 13.86
C ILE A 273 -6.74 5.00 15.10
N ARG A 274 -5.67 4.80 15.89
CA ARG A 274 -5.34 5.66 17.04
C ARG A 274 -5.12 7.13 16.66
N LEU A 275 -4.69 7.38 15.42
CA LEU A 275 -4.56 8.72 14.86
C LEU A 275 -5.84 9.22 14.17
N GLY A 276 -6.98 8.55 14.39
CA GLY A 276 -8.30 8.97 13.89
C GLY A 276 -8.69 8.42 12.51
N ALA A 277 -7.97 7.42 11.98
CA ALA A 277 -8.39 6.77 10.74
C ALA A 277 -9.60 5.86 10.97
N LYS A 278 -10.45 5.72 9.95
CA LYS A 278 -11.48 4.68 9.87
C LYS A 278 -11.19 3.74 8.69
N MET A 279 -11.47 2.45 8.86
CA MET A 279 -11.40 1.45 7.77
C MET A 279 -12.57 1.65 6.80
N VAL A 280 -12.32 1.44 5.51
CA VAL A 280 -13.32 1.58 4.43
C VAL A 280 -13.63 0.22 3.81
N LYS A 281 -12.70 -0.30 3.01
CA LYS A 281 -12.84 -1.56 2.28
C LYS A 281 -11.48 -2.15 1.94
N ILE A 282 -11.45 -3.42 1.55
CA ILE A 282 -10.23 -4.07 1.06
C ILE A 282 -10.01 -3.67 -0.40
N ALA A 283 -8.82 -3.20 -0.73
CA ALA A 283 -8.33 -3.11 -2.10
C ALA A 283 -7.66 -4.45 -2.44
N ARG A 284 -8.42 -5.39 -3.01
CA ARG A 284 -7.94 -6.76 -3.23
C ARG A 284 -6.83 -6.85 -4.26
N GLN A 285 -6.71 -5.85 -5.15
CA GLN A 285 -5.76 -5.83 -6.25
C GLN A 285 -4.80 -4.64 -6.16
N SER A 286 -4.42 -4.24 -4.95
CA SER A 286 -3.76 -2.96 -4.66
C SER A 286 -2.40 -2.77 -5.35
N MET A 287 -1.59 -3.81 -5.41
CA MET A 287 -0.31 -3.77 -6.14
C MET A 287 -0.16 -5.03 -6.98
N PHE A 288 0.22 -4.87 -8.25
CA PHE A 288 0.49 -5.98 -9.15
C PHE A 288 1.98 -6.10 -9.44
N ILE A 289 2.56 -7.23 -9.04
CA ILE A 289 3.99 -7.54 -9.16
C ILE A 289 4.14 -8.70 -10.13
N ARG A 290 5.07 -8.56 -11.08
CA ARG A 290 5.38 -9.60 -12.05
C ARG A 290 6.90 -9.74 -12.20
N GLY A 291 7.38 -10.99 -12.27
CA GLY A 291 8.79 -11.30 -12.48
C GLY A 291 9.00 -12.73 -12.98
N SER A 292 10.16 -12.96 -13.56
CA SER A 292 10.70 -14.27 -13.94
C SER A 292 11.12 -15.10 -12.72
N ALA A 293 11.38 -16.40 -12.90
CA ALA A 293 11.90 -17.22 -11.79
C ALA A 293 13.23 -16.68 -11.23
N ALA A 294 14.09 -16.11 -12.07
CA ALA A 294 15.36 -15.52 -11.65
C ALA A 294 15.16 -14.26 -10.80
N GLU A 295 14.20 -13.41 -11.16
CA GLU A 295 13.83 -12.22 -10.38
C GLU A 295 13.22 -12.62 -9.04
N TRP A 296 12.26 -13.55 -9.01
CA TRP A 296 11.68 -14.06 -7.76
C TRP A 296 12.71 -14.76 -6.86
N LYS A 297 13.71 -15.43 -7.46
CA LYS A 297 14.84 -16.00 -6.71
C LYS A 297 15.68 -14.90 -6.07
N THR A 298 15.91 -13.80 -6.78
CA THR A 298 16.62 -12.63 -6.23
C THR A 298 15.83 -11.99 -5.10
N TRP A 299 14.55 -11.66 -5.33
CA TRP A 299 13.74 -10.90 -4.39
C TRP A 299 13.35 -11.63 -3.11
N CYS A 300 13.23 -12.96 -3.15
CA CYS A 300 12.63 -13.74 -2.06
C CYS A 300 13.48 -14.96 -1.66
N ASP A 301 14.68 -15.11 -2.22
CA ASP A 301 15.51 -16.32 -2.11
C ASP A 301 14.75 -17.62 -2.49
N LEU A 302 13.73 -17.48 -3.34
CA LEU A 302 12.77 -18.55 -3.66
C LEU A 302 13.02 -19.14 -5.05
N ASP A 303 13.46 -20.39 -5.12
CA ASP A 303 13.55 -21.11 -6.40
C ASP A 303 12.17 -21.65 -6.81
N VAL A 304 11.37 -20.77 -7.42
CA VAL A 304 10.00 -21.07 -7.85
C VAL A 304 9.95 -22.16 -8.91
N ARG A 305 10.99 -22.28 -9.75
CA ARG A 305 11.05 -23.28 -10.81
C ARG A 305 11.28 -24.67 -10.25
N GLN A 306 12.27 -24.86 -9.38
CA GLN A 306 12.48 -26.15 -8.73
C GLN A 306 11.26 -26.59 -7.93
N ARG A 307 10.58 -25.66 -7.24
CA ARG A 307 9.34 -25.98 -6.51
C ARG A 307 8.19 -26.33 -7.44
N ALA A 308 8.09 -25.67 -8.59
CA ALA A 308 7.07 -25.97 -9.59
C ALA A 308 7.28 -27.38 -10.18
N ASP A 309 8.52 -27.74 -10.53
CA ASP A 309 8.85 -29.06 -11.05
C ASP A 309 8.44 -30.18 -10.08
N LYS A 310 8.76 -30.01 -8.79
CA LYS A 310 8.32 -30.94 -7.72
C LYS A 310 6.79 -31.00 -7.58
N ALA A 311 6.11 -29.87 -7.64
CA ALA A 311 4.65 -29.81 -7.54
C ALA A 311 3.97 -30.48 -8.74
N VAL A 312 4.53 -30.33 -9.94
CA VAL A 312 4.07 -30.98 -11.18
C VAL A 312 4.29 -32.50 -11.11
N GLU A 313 5.45 -32.96 -10.63
CA GLU A 313 5.75 -34.38 -10.44
C GLU A 313 4.79 -35.06 -9.43
N GLN A 314 4.39 -34.32 -8.38
CA GLN A 314 3.46 -34.81 -7.35
C GLN A 314 1.99 -34.77 -7.81
N ARG A 315 1.60 -33.86 -8.72
CA ARG A 315 0.23 -33.75 -9.24
C ARG A 315 0.01 -34.73 -10.40
N LYS A 316 -0.45 -35.95 -10.10
CA LYS A 316 -0.81 -36.96 -11.13
C LYS A 316 -1.95 -36.58 -12.07
N ARG A 317 -2.71 -35.50 -11.84
CA ARG A 317 -3.73 -34.96 -12.77
C ARG A 317 -3.90 -33.45 -12.55
N VAL A 318 -3.71 -32.66 -13.60
CA VAL A 318 -3.85 -31.21 -13.57
C VAL A 318 -5.31 -30.83 -13.85
N TRP A 319 -5.94 -30.12 -12.93
CA TRP A 319 -7.16 -29.35 -13.24
C TRP A 319 -6.72 -28.06 -13.92
N VAL A 320 -7.14 -27.86 -15.16
CA VAL A 320 -7.01 -26.61 -15.90
C VAL A 320 -8.38 -25.95 -15.88
N GLU A 321 -8.46 -24.69 -15.42
CA GLU A 321 -9.70 -23.92 -15.53
C GLU A 321 -10.14 -23.81 -17.00
N ALA A 322 -11.45 -23.87 -17.24
CA ALA A 322 -11.99 -23.76 -18.58
C ALA A 322 -11.59 -22.41 -19.20
N GLY A 323 -10.77 -22.45 -20.25
CA GLY A 323 -10.23 -21.26 -20.92
C GLY A 323 -8.76 -20.95 -20.60
N SER A 324 -8.15 -21.62 -19.62
CA SER A 324 -6.71 -21.53 -19.37
C SER A 324 -5.94 -22.56 -20.20
N THR A 325 -4.71 -22.23 -20.60
CA THR A 325 -3.78 -23.17 -21.25
C THR A 325 -2.81 -23.84 -20.27
N GLU A 326 -2.77 -23.40 -19.02
CA GLU A 326 -1.87 -23.89 -17.97
C GLU A 326 -2.51 -23.71 -16.58
N ALA A 327 -2.29 -24.67 -15.67
CA ALA A 327 -2.63 -24.48 -14.27
C ALA A 327 -1.43 -23.87 -13.53
N PRO A 328 -1.57 -22.69 -12.89
CA PRO A 328 -0.47 -22.11 -12.14
C PRO A 328 -0.11 -22.95 -10.92
N VAL A 329 1.16 -22.87 -10.53
CA VAL A 329 1.63 -23.38 -9.25
C VAL A 329 1.54 -22.24 -8.23
N ILE A 330 0.91 -22.52 -7.09
CA ILE A 330 0.65 -21.54 -6.05
C ILE A 330 1.78 -21.61 -5.02
N PHE A 331 2.36 -20.45 -4.71
CA PHE A 331 3.41 -20.32 -3.70
C PHE A 331 3.15 -19.16 -2.77
N THR A 332 3.88 -19.12 -1.67
CA THR A 332 3.80 -18.02 -0.72
C THR A 332 5.22 -17.59 -0.36
N PRO A 333 5.79 -16.65 -1.14
CA PRO A 333 7.09 -16.08 -0.83
C PRO A 333 7.07 -15.37 0.53
N SER A 334 8.23 -15.31 1.18
CA SER A 334 8.37 -14.56 2.42
C SER A 334 8.04 -13.09 2.19
N GLY A 335 7.27 -12.48 3.10
CA GLY A 335 6.86 -11.08 3.02
C GLY A 335 5.61 -10.82 2.17
N CYS A 336 5.11 -11.78 1.39
CA CYS A 336 3.83 -11.64 0.67
C CYS A 336 2.64 -11.70 1.64
N LEU A 337 1.59 -10.93 1.35
CA LEU A 337 0.35 -10.90 2.12
C LEU A 337 -0.69 -11.93 1.66
N ALA A 338 -0.49 -12.48 0.46
CA ALA A 338 -1.34 -13.46 -0.19
C ALA A 338 -0.48 -14.42 -1.04
N PRO A 339 -1.02 -15.57 -1.48
CA PRO A 339 -0.30 -16.46 -2.39
C PRO A 339 -0.04 -15.83 -3.77
N MET A 340 1.10 -16.18 -4.35
CA MET A 340 1.53 -15.87 -5.71
C MET A 340 1.22 -17.03 -6.66
N LEU A 341 0.95 -16.71 -7.93
CA LEU A 341 0.80 -17.67 -9.01
C LEU A 341 2.06 -17.72 -9.86
N TYR A 342 2.61 -18.90 -10.11
CA TYR A 342 3.71 -19.09 -11.06
C TYR A 342 3.27 -19.95 -12.24
N TYR A 343 3.63 -19.54 -13.44
CA TYR A 343 3.30 -20.17 -14.72
C TYR A 343 4.59 -20.71 -15.38
N PRO A 344 4.94 -22.00 -15.15
CA PRO A 344 6.19 -22.59 -15.64
C PRO A 344 6.42 -22.44 -17.14
N SER A 345 5.36 -22.57 -17.96
CA SER A 345 5.45 -22.50 -19.43
C SER A 345 5.88 -21.13 -19.95
N ARG A 346 5.55 -20.07 -19.19
CA ARG A 346 5.88 -18.67 -19.54
C ARG A 346 7.07 -18.13 -18.75
N ASP A 347 7.54 -18.88 -17.75
CA ASP A 347 8.49 -18.42 -16.73
C ASP A 347 8.08 -17.10 -16.08
N VAL A 348 6.84 -17.03 -15.61
CA VAL A 348 6.25 -15.81 -15.05
C VAL A 348 5.60 -16.11 -13.70
N GLY A 349 6.04 -15.40 -12.66
CA GLY A 349 5.35 -15.30 -11.38
C GLY A 349 4.57 -13.99 -11.29
N GLU A 350 3.32 -14.08 -10.88
CA GLU A 350 2.37 -12.98 -10.71
C GLU A 350 1.89 -12.97 -9.25
N TYR A 351 2.10 -11.85 -8.57
CA TYR A 351 1.66 -11.62 -7.20
C TYR A 351 0.78 -10.37 -7.16
N CYS A 352 -0.38 -10.53 -6.52
CA CYS A 352 -1.33 -9.44 -6.33
C CYS A 352 -1.45 -9.16 -4.84
N GLU A 353 -0.97 -8.00 -4.40
CA GLU A 353 -0.98 -7.63 -3.00
C GLU A 353 -2.31 -6.96 -2.61
N PRO A 354 -3.00 -7.46 -1.57
CA PRO A 354 -4.14 -6.77 -1.00
C PRO A 354 -3.69 -5.65 -0.06
N ASN A 355 -4.41 -4.52 -0.06
CA ASN A 355 -4.32 -3.49 0.97
C ASN A 355 -5.72 -3.24 1.57
N VAL A 356 -5.79 -2.44 2.63
CA VAL A 356 -7.04 -1.93 3.19
C VAL A 356 -7.10 -0.42 3.02
N TRP A 357 -8.17 0.07 2.39
CA TRP A 357 -8.44 1.49 2.35
C TRP A 357 -8.82 1.99 3.74
N LEU A 358 -8.09 3.00 4.19
CA LEU A 358 -8.44 3.83 5.33
C LEU A 358 -8.72 5.24 4.86
N PHE A 359 -9.45 6.00 5.66
CA PHE A 359 -9.48 7.45 5.54
C PHE A 359 -9.26 8.14 6.88
N HIS A 360 -8.70 9.33 6.82
CA HIS A 360 -8.61 10.28 7.91
C HIS A 360 -9.46 11.50 7.56
N SER A 361 -10.36 11.87 8.46
CA SER A 361 -10.94 13.21 8.45
C SER A 361 -9.85 14.24 8.76
N LEU A 362 -9.94 15.40 8.12
CA LEU A 362 -9.00 16.51 8.29
C LEU A 362 -9.51 17.58 9.28
N ASN A 363 -10.69 17.38 9.87
CA ASN A 363 -11.35 18.31 10.77
C ASN A 363 -11.33 17.81 12.21
#